data_AF-A0A7X6Q108-F1
#
_entry.id   AF-A0A7X6Q108-F1
#
_cell.length_a   1.000
_cell.length_b   1.000
_cell.length_c   1.000
_cell.angle_alpha   90.00
_cell.angle_beta   90.00
_cell.angle_gamma   90.00
#
_symmetry.space_group_name_H-M   'P 1'
#
loop_
_entity.id
_entity.type
_entity.pdbx_description
1 polymer ?
#
loop_
_entity_poly.entity_id
_entity_poly.type
_entity_poly.pdbx_seq_one_letter_code
_entity_poly.pdbx_strand_id
1 'polypeptide(L)'
;MLAVTEVNGCQACSYAHTKFALEEGMSAEEIKAILGGDIKDIPENEMLGILFAQHYADKKGKPSKESWQRLVDEYGQEAALIILAMIRMIQVGNIYGMAISALRDRFKGKASGKTTLIYEFSILIMILVYMPPAFLHATFDRIRKKPIISF
;
A
#
# COMPACT_ATOMS: atom_id res chain seq x y z
N MET A 1 -4.39 0.54 -5.58
CA MET A 1 -3.00 0.00 -5.58
C MET A 1 -1.99 1.06 -6.01
N LEU A 2 -2.21 1.70 -7.16
CA LEU A 2 -1.37 2.77 -7.69
C LEU A 2 -1.15 3.92 -6.68
N ALA A 3 -2.22 4.41 -6.06
CA ALA A 3 -2.18 5.50 -5.07
C ALA A 3 -1.22 5.25 -3.88
N VAL A 4 -1.25 4.06 -3.28
CA VAL A 4 -0.33 3.70 -2.18
C VAL A 4 1.11 3.57 -2.68
N THR A 5 1.28 3.05 -3.89
CA THR A 5 2.57 2.84 -4.53
C THR A 5 3.25 4.15 -4.91
N GLU A 6 2.46 5.14 -5.35
CA GLU A 6 2.90 6.51 -5.62
C GLU A 6 3.51 7.12 -4.36
N VAL A 7 2.77 7.17 -3.26
CA VAL A 7 3.25 7.72 -1.98
C VAL A 7 4.50 6.99 -1.46
N ASN A 8 4.55 5.65 -1.58
CA ASN A 8 5.70 4.87 -1.12
C ASN A 8 6.90 4.89 -2.07
N GLY A 9 6.74 5.37 -3.32
CA GLY A 9 7.83 5.43 -4.31
C GLY A 9 8.36 4.06 -4.78
N CYS A 10 7.56 2.98 -4.71
CA CYS A 10 8.01 1.66 -5.17
C CYS A 10 7.97 1.56 -6.71
N GLN A 11 9.10 1.79 -7.39
CA GLN A 11 9.16 1.77 -8.87
C GLN A 11 8.76 0.43 -9.50
N ALA A 12 9.22 -0.70 -8.96
CA ALA A 12 8.84 -2.01 -9.50
C ALA A 12 7.34 -2.29 -9.33
N CYS A 13 6.77 -1.85 -8.20
CA CYS A 13 5.34 -1.96 -7.95
C CYS A 13 4.54 -1.03 -8.87
N SER A 14 5.06 0.17 -9.15
CA SER A 14 4.44 1.12 -10.07
C SER A 14 4.34 0.49 -11.46
N TYR A 15 5.43 -0.09 -11.97
CA TYR A 15 5.41 -0.83 -13.24
C TYR A 15 4.43 -2.01 -13.24
N ALA A 16 4.46 -2.85 -12.19
CA ALA A 16 3.59 -4.02 -12.09
C ALA A 16 2.10 -3.64 -12.03
N HIS A 17 1.74 -2.65 -11.22
CA HIS A 17 0.35 -2.23 -11.05
C HIS A 17 -0.15 -1.38 -12.23
N THR A 18 0.71 -0.65 -12.93
CA THR A 18 0.35 -0.02 -14.21
C THR A 18 -0.05 -1.06 -15.23
N LYS A 19 0.70 -2.17 -15.34
CA LYS A 19 0.34 -3.27 -16.23
C LYS A 19 -1.05 -3.82 -15.89
N PHE A 20 -1.30 -4.14 -14.62
CA PHE A 20 -2.61 -4.66 -14.21
C PHE A 20 -3.74 -3.64 -14.45
N ALA A 21 -3.52 -2.35 -14.16
CA ALA A 21 -4.52 -1.32 -14.40
C ALA A 21 -4.89 -1.21 -15.90
N LEU A 22 -3.91 -1.32 -16.80
CA LEU A 22 -4.15 -1.37 -18.25
C LEU A 22 -4.93 -2.63 -18.66
N GLU A 23 -4.58 -3.79 -18.10
CA GLU A 23 -5.26 -5.07 -18.37
C GLU A 23 -6.73 -5.07 -17.90
N GLU A 24 -7.04 -4.31 -16.83
CA GLU A 24 -8.40 -4.08 -16.33
C GLU A 24 -9.13 -2.92 -17.02
N GLY A 25 -8.51 -2.27 -18.02
CA GLY A 25 -9.16 -1.28 -18.88
C GLY A 25 -9.09 0.17 -18.40
N MET A 26 -8.27 0.49 -17.40
CA MET A 26 -8.05 1.88 -16.95
C MET A 26 -7.26 2.66 -18.03
N SER A 27 -7.59 3.94 -18.24
CA SER A 27 -6.90 4.76 -19.23
C SER A 27 -5.47 5.10 -18.81
N ALA A 28 -4.59 5.37 -19.78
CA ALA A 28 -3.22 5.79 -19.50
C ALA A 28 -3.19 7.13 -18.74
N GLU A 29 -4.16 8.00 -19.02
CA GLU A 29 -4.35 9.31 -18.40
C GLU A 29 -4.69 9.17 -16.91
N GLU A 30 -5.67 8.32 -16.56
CA GLU A 30 -6.02 8.04 -15.16
C GLU A 30 -4.85 7.43 -14.38
N ILE A 31 -4.17 6.43 -14.97
CA ILE A 31 -3.00 5.80 -14.34
C ILE A 31 -1.91 6.84 -14.08
N LYS A 32 -1.64 7.70 -15.07
CA LYS A 32 -0.64 8.77 -14.96
C LYS A 32 -1.04 9.82 -13.92
N ALA A 33 -2.32 10.18 -13.86
CA ALA A 33 -2.84 11.11 -12.85
C ALA A 33 -2.60 10.54 -11.45
N ILE A 34 -3.06 9.31 -11.19
CA ILE A 34 -2.91 8.65 -9.87
C ILE A 34 -1.43 8.51 -9.48
N LEU A 35 -0.55 8.08 -10.40
CA LEU A 35 0.89 7.97 -10.15
C LEU A 35 1.62 9.31 -10.05
N GLY A 36 1.01 10.39 -10.55
CA GLY A 36 1.49 11.76 -10.39
C GLY A 36 0.94 12.46 -9.15
N GLY A 37 0.09 11.78 -8.36
CA GLY A 37 -0.62 12.38 -7.23
C GLY A 37 -1.70 13.39 -7.64
N ASP A 38 -2.12 13.39 -8.90
CA ASP A 38 -3.24 14.20 -9.41
C ASP A 38 -4.54 13.39 -9.34
N ILE A 39 -5.63 14.09 -9.03
CA ILE A 39 -6.97 13.51 -8.81
C ILE A 39 -8.03 14.17 -9.70
N LYS A 40 -7.66 15.10 -10.58
CA LYS A 40 -8.62 15.92 -11.35
C LYS A 40 -9.58 15.12 -12.23
N ASP A 41 -9.13 14.00 -12.79
CA ASP A 41 -9.90 13.21 -13.75
C ASP A 41 -10.41 11.89 -13.15
N ILE A 42 -10.42 11.77 -11.82
CA ILE A 42 -10.91 10.59 -11.11
C ILE A 42 -12.41 10.76 -10.82
N PRO A 43 -13.25 9.73 -11.07
CA PRO A 43 -14.65 9.76 -10.67
C PRO A 43 -14.84 10.12 -9.19
N GLU A 44 -15.82 10.98 -8.88
CA GLU A 44 -16.03 11.48 -7.51
C GLU A 44 -16.24 10.34 -6.49
N ASN A 45 -16.95 9.28 -6.91
CA ASN A 45 -17.21 8.08 -6.11
C ASN A 45 -15.97 7.20 -5.89
N GLU A 46 -14.83 7.46 -6.55
CA GLU A 46 -13.56 6.74 -6.36
C GLU A 46 -12.49 7.62 -5.69
N MET A 47 -12.62 8.94 -5.84
CA MET A 47 -11.68 9.93 -5.37
C MET A 47 -11.41 9.81 -3.87
N LEU A 48 -12.45 9.61 -3.05
CA LEU A 48 -12.26 9.52 -1.59
C LEU A 48 -11.47 8.28 -1.19
N GLY A 49 -11.69 7.14 -1.83
CA GLY A 49 -10.91 5.92 -1.61
C GLY A 49 -9.43 6.10 -1.96
N ILE A 50 -9.15 6.81 -3.06
CA ILE A 50 -7.78 7.12 -3.51
C ILE A 50 -7.09 8.09 -2.53
N LEU A 51 -7.76 9.17 -2.14
CA LEU A 51 -7.25 10.12 -1.15
C LEU A 51 -7.00 9.47 0.20
N PHE A 52 -7.91 8.60 0.66
CA PHE A 52 -7.71 7.85 1.89
C PHE A 52 -6.50 6.92 1.77
N ALA A 53 -6.32 6.24 0.63
CA ALA A 53 -5.16 5.38 0.39
C ALA A 53 -3.84 6.16 0.45
N GLN A 54 -3.78 7.34 -0.18
CA GLN A 54 -2.60 8.22 -0.11
C GLN A 54 -2.35 8.71 1.31
N HIS A 55 -3.40 9.18 2.01
CA HIS A 55 -3.30 9.62 3.40
C HIS A 55 -2.81 8.50 4.33
N TYR A 56 -3.36 7.30 4.19
CA TYR A 56 -2.96 6.14 5.00
C TYR A 56 -1.49 5.79 4.77
N ALA A 57 -1.03 5.85 3.52
CA ALA A 57 0.37 5.64 3.16
C ALA A 57 1.29 6.71 3.77
N ASP A 58 0.96 7.99 3.59
CA ASP A 58 1.71 9.14 4.11
C ASP A 58 1.82 9.11 5.65
N LYS A 59 0.72 8.78 6.33
CA LYS A 59 0.68 8.66 7.79
C LYS A 59 1.22 7.33 8.33
N LYS A 60 1.91 6.53 7.50
CA LYS A 60 2.54 5.26 7.90
C LYS A 60 1.56 4.32 8.62
N GLY A 61 0.35 4.25 8.08
CA GLY A 61 -0.72 3.38 8.58
C GLY A 61 -1.51 3.89 9.78
N LYS A 62 -1.37 5.18 10.12
CA LYS A 62 -2.07 5.86 11.21
C LYS A 62 -3.01 6.96 10.67
N PRO A 63 -4.12 6.60 9.99
CA PRO A 63 -5.08 7.58 9.48
C PRO A 63 -5.76 8.31 10.64
N SER A 64 -6.28 9.52 10.41
CA SER A 64 -7.09 10.21 11.42
C SER A 64 -8.48 9.59 11.53
N LYS A 65 -9.14 9.77 12.69
CA LYS A 65 -10.51 9.30 12.93
C LYS A 65 -11.49 9.88 11.90
N GLU A 66 -11.30 11.14 11.56
CA GLU A 66 -12.13 11.88 10.60
C GLU A 66 -11.96 11.32 9.20
N SER A 67 -10.72 11.05 8.77
CA SER A 67 -10.45 10.47 7.44
C SER A 67 -11.08 9.07 7.28
N TRP A 68 -11.04 8.26 8.34
CA TRP A 68 -11.69 6.97 8.37
C TRP A 68 -13.21 7.09 8.33
N GLN A 69 -13.78 7.99 9.15
CA GLN A 69 -15.22 8.18 9.19
C GLN A 69 -15.76 8.63 7.83
N ARG A 70 -15.09 9.56 7.15
CA ARG A 70 -15.49 9.98 5.79
C ARG A 70 -15.48 8.82 4.80
N LEU A 71 -14.47 7.95 4.85
CA LEU A 71 -14.44 6.76 4.00
C LEU A 71 -15.62 5.82 4.29
N VAL A 72 -15.96 5.62 5.56
CA VAL A 72 -17.10 4.79 5.98
C VAL A 72 -18.43 5.43 5.56
N ASP A 73 -18.56 6.75 5.65
CA ASP A 73 -19.78 7.46 5.26
C ASP A 73 -20.04 7.35 3.74
N GLU A 74 -18.99 7.36 2.93
CA GLU A 74 -19.07 7.27 1.46
C GLU A 74 -19.30 5.83 0.98
N TYR A 75 -18.50 4.88 1.45
CA TYR A 75 -18.48 3.51 0.92
C TYR A 75 -19.27 2.51 1.78
N GLY A 76 -19.69 2.90 2.97
CA GLY A 76 -20.19 1.98 3.99
C GLY A 76 -19.08 1.18 4.67
N GLN A 77 -19.41 0.60 5.83
CA GLN A 77 -18.44 -0.07 6.69
C GLN A 77 -17.72 -1.25 6.01
N GLU A 78 -18.45 -2.06 5.22
CA GLU A 78 -17.88 -3.26 4.60
C GLU A 78 -16.86 -2.91 3.52
N ALA A 79 -17.23 -2.05 2.56
CA ALA A 79 -16.33 -1.64 1.49
C ALA A 79 -15.14 -0.82 2.04
N ALA A 80 -15.34 0.04 3.05
CA ALA A 80 -14.25 0.74 3.72
C ALA A 80 -13.22 -0.23 4.33
N LEU A 81 -13.66 -1.34 4.92
CA LEU A 81 -12.77 -2.37 5.45
C LEU A 81 -12.02 -3.13 4.34
N ILE A 82 -12.66 -3.39 3.20
CA ILE A 82 -12.00 -4.00 2.03
C ILE A 82 -10.92 -3.05 1.48
N ILE A 83 -11.24 -1.77 1.30
CA ILE A 83 -10.29 -0.73 0.87
C ILE A 83 -9.09 -0.69 1.82
N LEU A 84 -9.33 -0.65 3.14
CA LEU A 84 -8.28 -0.68 4.15
C LEU A 84 -7.39 -1.93 4.05
N ALA A 85 -8.00 -3.11 3.86
CA ALA A 85 -7.26 -4.35 3.70
C ALA A 85 -6.36 -4.31 2.46
N MET A 86 -6.88 -3.83 1.32
CA MET A 86 -6.11 -3.65 0.10
C MET A 86 -4.95 -2.67 0.28
N ILE A 87 -5.18 -1.53 0.95
CA ILE A 87 -4.13 -0.56 1.25
C ILE A 87 -3.01 -1.21 2.06
N ARG A 88 -3.34 -1.89 3.16
CA ARG A 88 -2.36 -2.57 4.02
C ARG A 88 -1.57 -3.63 3.26
N MET A 89 -2.23 -4.42 2.42
CA MET A 89 -1.55 -5.41 1.57
C MET A 89 -0.57 -4.77 0.59
N ILE A 90 -0.95 -3.66 -0.05
CA ILE A 90 -0.05 -2.95 -0.97
C ILE A 90 1.13 -2.31 -0.24
N GLN A 91 0.92 -1.79 0.97
CA GLN A 91 1.98 -1.20 1.79
C GLN A 91 3.05 -2.24 2.15
N VAL A 92 2.60 -3.44 2.55
CA VAL A 92 3.45 -4.62 2.74
C VAL A 92 4.17 -4.97 1.43
N GLY A 93 3.43 -5.08 0.32
CA GLY A 93 3.98 -5.37 -1.00
C GLY A 93 5.05 -4.37 -1.46
N ASN A 94 4.88 -3.07 -1.19
CA ASN A 94 5.85 -2.03 -1.53
C ASN A 94 7.16 -2.18 -0.75
N ILE A 95 7.10 -2.52 0.54
CA ILE A 95 8.30 -2.78 1.37
C ILE A 95 9.14 -3.89 0.74
N TYR A 96 8.53 -5.04 0.42
CA TYR A 96 9.25 -6.16 -0.19
C TYR A 96 9.66 -5.88 -1.63
N GLY A 97 8.80 -5.23 -2.41
CA GLY A 97 9.10 -4.85 -3.79
C GLY A 97 10.36 -3.99 -3.89
N MET A 98 10.53 -3.03 -2.98
CA MET A 98 11.75 -2.21 -2.90
C MET A 98 12.98 -3.03 -2.50
N ALA A 99 12.88 -3.89 -1.49
CA ALA A 99 13.99 -4.74 -1.05
C ALA A 99 14.46 -5.72 -2.15
N ILE A 100 13.51 -6.39 -2.82
CA ILE A 100 13.80 -7.30 -3.95
C ILE A 100 14.46 -6.53 -5.10
N SER A 101 13.94 -5.35 -5.44
CA SER A 101 14.48 -4.55 -6.55
C SER A 101 15.89 -4.07 -6.25
N ALA A 102 16.13 -3.57 -5.04
CA ALA A 102 17.47 -3.15 -4.61
C ALA A 102 18.47 -4.31 -4.65
N LEU A 103 18.08 -5.50 -4.17
CA LEU A 103 18.91 -6.70 -4.22
C LEU A 103 19.21 -7.13 -5.67
N ARG A 104 18.19 -7.13 -6.53
CA ARG A 104 18.33 -7.43 -7.97
C ARG A 104 19.28 -6.46 -8.66
N ASP A 105 19.16 -5.17 -8.40
CA ASP A 105 20.00 -4.15 -9.02
C ASP A 105 21.44 -4.26 -8.54
N ARG A 106 21.65 -4.59 -7.26
CA ARG A 106 22.99 -4.87 -6.72
C ARG A 106 23.64 -6.05 -7.43
N PHE A 107 22.92 -7.16 -7.63
CA PHE A 107 23.46 -8.32 -8.39
C PHE A 107 23.75 -8.00 -9.85
N LYS A 108 23.13 -6.95 -10.42
CA LYS A 108 23.44 -6.41 -11.75
C LYS A 108 24.57 -5.37 -11.74
N GLY A 109 25.21 -5.12 -10.61
CA GLY A 109 26.23 -4.07 -10.46
C GLY A 109 25.69 -2.64 -10.46
N LYS A 110 24.37 -2.46 -10.29
CA LYS A 110 23.66 -1.17 -10.30
C LYS A 110 23.13 -0.78 -8.92
N ALA A 111 23.88 -1.10 -7.86
CA ALA A 111 23.46 -0.77 -6.50
C ALA A 111 23.24 0.74 -6.33
N SER A 112 22.10 1.14 -5.77
CA SER A 112 21.73 2.55 -5.61
C SER A 112 22.57 3.31 -4.56
N GLY A 113 23.31 2.59 -3.72
CA GLY A 113 24.05 3.14 -2.57
C GLY A 113 23.17 3.57 -1.38
N LYS A 114 21.83 3.51 -1.49
CA LYS A 114 20.90 3.94 -0.44
C LYS A 114 20.71 2.90 0.67
N THR A 115 21.00 1.64 0.40
CA THR A 115 20.79 0.49 1.29
C THR A 115 22.01 -0.44 1.27
N THR A 116 22.10 -1.32 2.27
CA THR A 116 23.13 -2.36 2.35
C THR A 116 22.55 -3.72 1.99
N LEU A 117 23.42 -4.66 1.58
CA LEU A 117 23.02 -6.04 1.29
C LEU A 117 22.34 -6.72 2.49
N ILE A 118 22.88 -6.51 3.69
CA ILE A 118 22.32 -7.06 4.94
C ILE A 118 20.93 -6.48 5.21
N TYR A 119 20.74 -5.18 4.98
CA TYR A 119 19.44 -4.54 5.12
C TYR A 119 18.42 -5.11 4.14
N GLU A 120 18.79 -5.27 2.87
CA GLU A 120 17.91 -5.83 1.83
C GLU A 120 17.46 -7.26 2.20
N PHE A 121 18.41 -8.14 2.57
CA PHE A 121 18.09 -9.51 2.98
C PHE A 121 17.30 -9.57 4.29
N SER A 122 17.61 -8.71 5.26
CA SER A 122 16.89 -8.73 6.53
C SER A 122 15.41 -8.44 6.32
N ILE A 123 15.06 -7.45 5.48
CA ILE A 123 13.67 -7.17 5.13
C ILE A 123 12.98 -8.43 4.56
N LEU A 124 13.61 -9.15 3.62
CA LEU A 124 13.03 -10.35 3.03
C LEU A 124 12.81 -11.48 4.06
N ILE A 125 13.71 -11.65 5.01
CA ILE A 125 13.60 -12.68 6.06
C ILE A 125 12.57 -12.27 7.12
N MET A 126 12.44 -10.97 7.40
CA MET A 126 11.54 -10.45 8.44
C MET A 126 10.08 -10.84 8.22
N ILE A 127 9.62 -11.08 6.98
CA ILE A 127 8.26 -11.58 6.76
C ILE A 127 8.03 -12.94 7.42
N LEU A 128 9.00 -13.84 7.36
CA LEU A 128 8.91 -15.18 7.93
C LEU A 128 8.93 -15.13 9.46
N VAL A 129 9.64 -14.14 10.01
CA VAL A 129 9.77 -13.94 11.46
C VAL A 129 8.51 -13.25 12.03
N TYR A 130 8.00 -12.20 11.38
CA TYR A 130 6.89 -11.41 11.90
C TYR A 130 5.50 -11.93 11.52
N MET A 131 5.36 -12.72 10.44
CA MET A 131 4.05 -13.21 10.01
C MET A 131 3.39 -14.13 11.07
N PRO A 132 4.08 -15.14 11.66
CA PRO A 132 3.48 -15.97 12.70
C PRO A 132 2.98 -15.19 13.93
N PRO A 133 3.78 -14.31 14.59
CA PRO A 133 3.28 -13.54 15.71
C PRO A 133 2.20 -12.54 15.30
N ALA A 134 2.26 -11.94 14.10
CA ALA A 134 1.21 -11.06 13.60
C ALA A 134 -0.12 -11.81 13.42
N PHE A 135 -0.09 -13.05 12.91
CA PHE A 135 -1.28 -13.89 12.77
C PHE A 135 -1.88 -14.29 14.12
N LEU A 136 -1.04 -14.68 15.08
CA LEU A 136 -1.47 -14.97 16.46
C LEU A 136 -2.09 -13.74 17.12
N HIS A 137 -1.44 -12.58 16.97
CA HIS A 137 -1.94 -11.30 17.49
C HIS A 137 -3.29 -10.93 16.88
N ALA A 138 -3.43 -11.00 15.56
CA ALA A 138 -4.67 -10.73 14.85
C ALA A 138 -5.81 -11.68 15.28
N THR A 139 -5.50 -12.96 15.48
CA THR A 139 -6.49 -13.95 15.97
C THR A 139 -6.95 -13.62 17.38
N PHE A 140 -6.02 -13.25 18.26
CA PHE A 140 -6.29 -12.89 19.65
C PHE A 140 -7.14 -11.61 19.76
N ASP A 141 -6.85 -10.62 18.92
CA ASP A 141 -7.60 -9.37 18.85
C ASP A 141 -9.00 -9.59 18.27
N ARG A 142 -9.15 -10.49 17.28
CA ARG A 142 -10.44 -10.93 16.76
C ARG A 142 -11.30 -11.59 17.84
N ILE A 143 -10.73 -12.49 18.64
CA ILE A 143 -11.44 -13.14 19.76
C ILE A 143 -11.93 -12.10 20.78
N ARG A 144 -11.13 -11.06 21.04
CA ARG A 144 -11.50 -9.94 21.93
C ARG A 144 -12.43 -8.90 21.32
N LYS A 145 -12.82 -9.05 20.04
CA LYS A 145 -13.62 -8.05 19.32
C LYS A 145 -13.00 -6.65 19.36
N LYS A 146 -11.67 -6.55 19.32
CA LYS A 146 -11.00 -5.24 19.23
C LYS A 146 -11.34 -4.58 17.89
N PRO A 147 -11.44 -3.23 17.85
CA PRO A 147 -11.66 -2.52 16.61
C PRO A 147 -10.46 -2.71 15.65
N ILE A 148 -10.74 -2.80 14.34
CA ILE A 148 -9.72 -3.02 13.29
C ILE A 148 -8.80 -1.80 13.12
N ILE A 149 -9.29 -0.61 13.46
CA ILE A 149 -8.52 0.62 13.58
C ILE A 149 -8.72 1.18 14.99
N SER A 150 -7.61 1.54 15.62
CA SER A 150 -7.54 2.40 16.80
C SER A 150 -6.90 3.73 16.41
N PHE A 151 -7.41 4.84 16.94
CA PHE A 151 -6.92 6.20 16.71
C PHE A 151 -6.18 6.72 17.93
#